data_AF-A0A8W8LE37-F1
#
_entry.id   AF-A0A8W8LE37-F1
#
_cell.length_a   1.000
_cell.length_b   1.000
_cell.length_c   1.000
_cell.angle_alpha   90.00
_cell.angle_beta   90.00
_cell.angle_gamma   90.00
#
_symmetry.space_group_name_H-M   'P 1'
#
loop_
_entity.id
_entity.type
_entity.pdbx_description
1 polymer ?
#
loop_
_entity_poly.entity_id
_entity_poly.type
_entity_poly.pdbx_seq_one_letter_code
_entity_poly.pdbx_strand_id
1 'polypeptide(L)'
;MANRTAVMFAFPDHATVKRVVNALPRVGVGVKYGLTQSRRMSMASGKQLFRLSGMTQKWQRREISNFDYLMYLNTIAGRTYNDLNQYPVYPWVIVNYDTDELDLKQPSNFRDLSKPIGALNPTRREFFQERYNSWEHDQIPPFHYGTHYSTAAFTLNWLIRVEPFSTMFLNLQGGKFDHANRTFSSIAQSWKNCQRDTSDVKELIPEFYFLPEMFINQNRYKFGKQEDGGEVGDVEMPPWAKNPDDFVRINRMALESEFVSCQLHHWIDLIFGYKQRGPEAVRSTNVFYYLTYEGSVNLFD
;
A
#
# COMPACT_ATOMS: atom_id res chain seq x y z
N MET A 1 -1.35 12.90 19.03
CA MET A 1 -1.25 13.13 20.50
C MET A 1 0.14 12.73 20.98
N ALA A 2 0.55 13.15 22.18
CA ALA A 2 1.89 12.85 22.73
C ALA A 2 2.13 11.33 22.89
N ASN A 3 1.09 10.57 23.23
CA ASN A 3 1.06 9.11 23.29
C ASN A 3 0.93 8.44 21.90
N ARG A 4 1.24 9.15 20.80
CA ARG A 4 1.18 8.67 19.41
C ARG A 4 -0.21 8.30 18.87
N THR A 5 -1.29 8.47 19.62
CA THR A 5 -2.64 8.31 19.07
C THR A 5 -3.02 9.46 18.13
N ALA A 6 -3.87 9.17 17.15
CA ALA A 6 -4.40 10.14 16.21
C ALA A 6 -5.89 9.90 16.01
N VAL A 7 -6.66 10.97 15.82
CA VAL A 7 -8.08 10.94 15.46
C VAL A 7 -8.26 11.75 14.18
N MET A 8 -9.13 11.29 13.30
CA MET A 8 -9.45 11.95 12.03
C MET A 8 -10.88 12.48 12.07
N PHE A 9 -11.07 13.69 11.54
CA PHE A 9 -12.37 14.33 11.42
C PHE A 9 -12.60 14.72 9.96
N ALA A 10 -13.81 14.46 9.47
CA ALA A 10 -14.30 15.04 8.23
C ALA A 10 -15.18 16.25 8.55
N PHE A 11 -15.14 17.28 7.71
CA PHE A 11 -15.92 18.50 7.85
C PHE A 11 -16.69 18.78 6.54
N PRO A 12 -17.79 19.54 6.58
CA PRO A 12 -18.59 19.83 5.39
C PRO A 12 -17.83 20.53 4.26
N ASP A 13 -16.85 21.37 4.61
CA ASP A 13 -16.13 22.20 3.64
C ASP A 13 -14.74 22.62 4.13
N HIS A 14 -13.89 23.08 3.19
CA HIS A 14 -12.52 23.49 3.47
C HIS A 14 -12.43 24.77 4.34
N ALA A 15 -13.42 25.66 4.29
CA ALA A 15 -13.44 26.85 5.14
C ALA A 15 -13.66 26.47 6.61
N THR A 16 -14.47 25.45 6.88
CA THR A 16 -14.66 24.85 8.19
C THR A 16 -13.34 24.26 8.72
N VAL A 17 -12.61 23.50 7.89
CA VAL A 17 -11.27 23.00 8.25
C VAL A 17 -10.35 24.16 8.66
N LYS A 18 -10.32 25.23 7.87
CA LYS A 18 -9.50 26.42 8.16
C LYS A 18 -9.87 27.09 9.49
N ARG A 19 -11.17 27.22 9.81
CA ARG A 19 -11.64 27.76 11.09
C ARG A 19 -11.18 26.88 12.26
N VAL A 20 -11.30 25.56 12.14
CA VAL A 20 -10.86 24.61 13.17
C VAL A 20 -9.35 24.69 13.39
N VAL A 21 -8.54 24.66 12.33
CA VAL A 21 -7.07 24.78 12.44
C VAL A 21 -6.64 26.11 13.09
N ASN A 22 -7.38 27.19 12.86
CA ASN A 22 -7.14 28.47 13.51
C ASN A 22 -7.40 28.45 15.03
N ALA A 23 -8.35 27.64 15.49
CA ALA A 23 -8.63 27.45 16.91
C ALA A 23 -7.66 26.46 17.60
N LEU A 24 -7.02 25.57 16.85
CA LEU A 24 -6.11 24.56 17.39
C LEU A 24 -4.72 25.11 17.76
N PRO A 25 -3.96 24.40 18.62
CA PRO A 25 -2.56 24.70 18.92
C PRO A 25 -1.68 24.75 17.66
N ARG A 26 -0.73 25.69 17.64
CA ARG A 26 0.15 25.94 16.49
C ARG A 26 1.29 24.92 16.43
N VAL A 27 0.98 23.67 16.11
CA VAL A 27 1.96 22.58 16.05
C VAL A 27 2.44 22.24 14.64
N GLY A 28 1.78 22.78 13.60
CA GLY A 28 2.10 22.44 12.20
C GLY A 28 1.83 20.98 11.90
N VAL A 29 2.77 20.34 11.22
CA VAL A 29 2.79 18.89 10.96
C VAL A 29 3.77 18.15 11.90
N GLY A 30 4.05 18.74 13.06
CA GLY A 30 5.02 18.23 14.03
C GLY A 30 6.47 18.53 13.65
N VAL A 31 7.40 18.03 14.49
CA VAL A 31 8.85 18.32 14.38
C VAL A 31 9.62 17.32 13.52
N LYS A 32 9.04 16.14 13.23
CA LYS A 32 9.75 15.01 12.60
C LYS A 32 10.26 15.35 11.19
N TYR A 33 9.55 16.22 10.47
CA TYR A 33 9.79 16.46 9.04
C TYR A 33 10.67 17.68 8.73
N GLY A 34 11.24 18.33 9.74
CA GLY A 34 12.08 19.52 9.56
C GLY A 34 11.32 20.73 8.99
N LEU A 35 10.01 20.80 9.27
CA LEU A 35 9.12 21.86 8.80
C LEU A 35 8.77 22.83 9.94
N THR A 36 8.56 24.10 9.61
CA THR A 36 8.17 25.12 10.58
C THR A 36 6.82 24.80 11.22
N GLN A 37 6.74 24.84 12.55
CA GLN A 37 5.49 24.65 13.29
C GLN A 37 4.58 25.87 13.16
N SER A 38 3.69 25.83 12.17
CA SER A 38 2.71 26.87 11.90
C SER A 38 1.40 26.29 11.41
N ARG A 39 0.29 26.99 11.66
CA ARG A 39 -1.04 26.63 11.13
C ARG A 39 -1.07 26.56 9.62
N ARG A 40 -0.27 27.40 8.94
CA ARG A 40 -0.07 27.34 7.49
C ARG A 40 0.42 25.97 7.04
N MET A 41 1.36 25.38 7.78
CA MET A 41 1.88 24.05 7.46
C MET A 41 0.86 22.94 7.71
N SER A 42 -0.04 23.09 8.70
CA SER A 42 -1.16 22.16 8.90
C SER A 42 -2.18 22.20 7.75
N MET A 43 -2.23 23.30 7.00
CA MET A 43 -3.12 23.49 5.83
C MET A 43 -2.40 23.29 4.48
N ALA A 44 -1.10 22.98 4.49
CA ALA A 44 -0.33 22.85 3.26
C ALA A 44 -0.68 21.54 2.53
N SER A 45 -0.73 21.60 1.20
CA SER A 45 -0.95 20.39 0.40
C SER A 45 0.24 19.43 0.48
N GLY A 46 0.02 18.14 0.21
CA GLY A 46 1.11 17.15 0.18
C GLY A 46 2.29 17.56 -0.70
N LYS A 47 2.02 18.17 -1.85
CA LYS A 47 3.05 18.72 -2.75
C LYS A 47 3.86 19.86 -2.12
N GLN A 48 3.21 20.74 -1.36
CA GLN A 48 3.89 21.80 -0.63
C GLN A 48 4.73 21.24 0.52
N LEU A 49 4.19 20.27 1.28
CA LEU A 49 4.90 19.59 2.36
C LEU A 49 6.14 18.86 1.85
N PHE A 50 6.01 18.13 0.73
CA PHE A 50 7.11 17.43 0.07
C PHE A 50 8.24 18.41 -0.28
N ARG A 51 7.91 19.47 -1.03
CA ARG A 51 8.87 20.46 -1.53
C ARG A 51 9.60 21.21 -0.40
N LEU A 52 8.90 21.50 0.70
CA LEU A 52 9.45 22.27 1.80
C LEU A 52 10.21 21.41 2.81
N SER A 53 10.04 20.10 2.82
CA SER A 53 10.71 19.23 3.79
C SER A 53 12.19 19.02 3.42
N GLY A 54 13.00 18.69 4.43
CA GLY A 54 14.35 18.16 4.23
C GLY A 54 14.41 16.63 4.14
N MET A 55 13.26 15.94 4.09
CA MET A 55 13.21 14.48 4.28
C MET A 55 13.84 13.70 3.13
N THR A 56 13.70 14.16 1.89
CA THR A 56 14.35 13.54 0.72
C THR A 56 15.86 13.58 0.83
N GLN A 57 16.44 14.71 1.26
CA GLN A 57 17.89 14.84 1.45
C GLN A 57 18.38 13.95 2.59
N LYS A 58 17.62 13.86 3.69
CA LYS A 58 17.92 12.92 4.78
C LYS A 58 17.92 11.48 4.31
N TRP A 59 16.94 11.09 3.50
CA TRP A 59 16.85 9.75 2.92
C TRP A 59 18.04 9.45 2.01
N GLN A 60 18.39 10.37 1.11
CA GLN A 60 19.56 10.23 0.22
C GLN A 60 20.88 10.12 0.99
N ARG A 61 20.99 10.81 2.13
CA ARG A 61 22.14 10.74 3.05
C ARG A 61 22.10 9.56 4.02
N ARG A 62 21.05 8.71 3.93
CA ARG A 62 20.80 7.57 4.82
C ARG A 62 20.63 7.94 6.30
N GLU A 63 20.24 9.18 6.58
CA GLU A 63 19.83 9.63 7.91
C GLU A 63 18.46 9.05 8.29
N ILE A 64 17.67 8.62 7.30
CA ILE A 64 16.42 7.87 7.48
C ILE A 64 16.40 6.69 6.51
N SER A 65 15.73 5.61 6.93
CA SER A 65 15.65 4.37 6.16
C SER A 65 14.63 4.46 5.02
N ASN A 66 14.64 3.48 4.09
CA ASN A 66 13.62 3.36 3.05
C ASN A 66 12.23 3.24 3.66
N PHE A 67 12.08 2.42 4.70
CA PHE A 67 10.83 2.30 5.44
C PHE A 67 10.36 3.65 6.01
N ASP A 68 11.23 4.40 6.71
CA ASP A 68 10.83 5.70 7.29
C ASP A 68 10.45 6.73 6.22
N TYR A 69 11.15 6.72 5.08
CA TYR A 69 10.84 7.61 3.97
C TYR A 69 9.51 7.26 3.30
N LEU A 70 9.19 5.97 3.13
CA LEU A 70 7.88 5.52 2.64
C LEU A 70 6.74 5.89 3.60
N MET A 71 6.93 5.77 4.91
CA MET A 71 5.95 6.25 5.89
C MET A 71 5.75 7.76 5.80
N TYR A 72 6.83 8.51 5.62
CA TYR A 72 6.76 9.95 5.41
C TYR A 72 5.94 10.32 4.16
N LEU A 73 6.24 9.70 3.02
CA LEU A 73 5.53 9.94 1.76
C LEU A 73 4.04 9.60 1.87
N ASN A 74 3.71 8.44 2.45
CA ASN A 74 2.32 8.07 2.74
C ASN A 74 1.62 9.14 3.59
N THR A 75 2.26 9.57 4.69
CA THR A 75 1.68 10.55 5.62
C THR A 75 1.37 11.89 4.94
N ILE A 76 2.32 12.44 4.16
CA ILE A 76 2.11 13.73 3.49
C ILE A 76 1.16 13.62 2.29
N ALA A 77 0.97 12.42 1.74
CA ALA A 77 0.00 12.14 0.69
C ALA A 77 -1.44 11.97 1.24
N GLY A 78 -1.64 12.16 2.55
CA GLY A 78 -2.95 12.04 3.20
C GLY A 78 -3.30 10.62 3.66
N ARG A 79 -2.40 9.65 3.48
CA ARG A 79 -2.63 8.26 3.91
C ARG A 79 -2.60 8.15 5.43
N THR A 80 -3.46 7.30 5.98
CA THR A 80 -3.73 7.26 7.42
C THR A 80 -4.24 5.90 7.88
N TYR A 81 -3.97 5.55 9.13
CA TYR A 81 -4.52 4.37 9.79
C TYR A 81 -5.98 4.55 10.24
N ASN A 82 -6.50 5.78 10.27
CA ASN A 82 -7.87 6.08 10.69
C ASN A 82 -8.92 5.83 9.60
N ASP A 83 -8.51 5.71 8.34
CA ASP A 83 -9.39 5.42 7.21
C ASP A 83 -8.75 4.32 6.35
N LEU A 84 -9.35 3.12 6.38
CA LEU A 84 -8.82 1.96 5.66
C LEU A 84 -8.89 2.11 4.14
N ASN A 85 -9.70 3.04 3.61
CA ASN A 85 -9.71 3.34 2.17
C ASN A 85 -8.49 4.18 1.76
N GLN A 86 -7.82 4.81 2.73
CA GLN A 86 -6.63 5.63 2.55
C GLN A 86 -5.43 5.05 3.31
N TYR A 87 -5.41 3.72 3.47
CA TYR A 87 -4.34 3.04 4.20
C TYR A 87 -2.97 3.27 3.55
N PRO A 88 -1.88 3.34 4.34
CA PRO A 88 -0.53 3.43 3.80
C PRO A 88 -0.19 2.26 2.85
N VAL A 89 0.60 2.54 1.82
CA VAL A 89 0.96 1.60 0.75
C VAL A 89 2.46 1.42 0.69
N TYR A 90 2.89 0.17 0.55
CA TYR A 90 4.28 -0.26 0.42
C TYR A 90 4.46 -1.16 -0.81
N PRO A 91 5.63 -1.16 -1.46
CA PRO A 91 5.87 -2.03 -2.59
C PRO A 91 5.95 -3.50 -2.15
N TRP A 92 5.54 -4.44 -3.00
CA TRP A 92 6.19 -5.75 -3.02
C TRP A 92 7.67 -5.60 -3.39
N VAL A 93 8.57 -6.24 -2.64
CA VAL A 93 10.03 -6.17 -2.88
C VAL A 93 10.60 -7.51 -3.33
N ILE A 94 10.31 -8.58 -2.59
CA ILE A 94 10.77 -9.94 -2.92
C ILE A 94 9.81 -10.56 -3.96
N VAL A 95 10.34 -11.36 -4.88
CA VAL A 95 9.53 -12.09 -5.88
C VAL A 95 9.63 -13.60 -5.77
N ASN A 96 10.59 -14.10 -5.00
CA ASN A 96 10.86 -15.52 -4.82
C ASN A 96 10.35 -16.00 -3.47
N TYR A 97 9.26 -16.76 -3.50
CA TYR A 97 8.58 -17.31 -2.32
C TYR A 97 8.50 -18.85 -2.34
N ASP A 98 9.18 -19.49 -3.29
CA ASP A 98 9.07 -20.93 -3.55
C ASP A 98 10.37 -21.70 -3.25
N THR A 99 11.47 -21.00 -2.97
CA THR A 99 12.80 -21.59 -2.73
C THR A 99 13.13 -21.73 -1.25
N ASP A 100 13.96 -22.73 -0.91
CA ASP A 100 14.44 -23.00 0.45
C ASP A 100 15.40 -21.95 0.99
N GLU A 101 16.08 -21.23 0.09
CA GLU A 101 17.01 -20.16 0.45
C GLU A 101 16.75 -18.90 -0.37
N LEU A 102 16.81 -17.75 0.30
CA LEU A 102 16.69 -16.43 -0.34
C LEU A 102 18.00 -15.65 -0.23
N ASP A 103 18.74 -15.59 -1.33
CA ASP A 103 19.93 -14.75 -1.42
C ASP A 103 19.55 -13.30 -1.77
N LEU A 104 19.64 -12.40 -0.78
CA LEU A 104 19.41 -10.97 -0.95
C LEU A 104 20.51 -10.26 -1.76
N LYS A 105 21.56 -10.96 -2.20
CA LYS A 105 22.56 -10.47 -3.14
C LYS A 105 22.22 -10.77 -4.59
N GLN A 106 21.21 -11.62 -4.86
CA GLN A 106 20.79 -11.96 -6.21
C GLN A 106 19.72 -10.99 -6.73
N PRO A 107 19.97 -10.23 -7.81
CA PRO A 107 19.01 -9.28 -8.37
C PRO A 107 17.68 -9.91 -8.79
N SER A 108 17.70 -11.18 -9.23
CA SER A 108 16.50 -11.92 -9.66
C SER A 108 15.48 -12.17 -8.54
N ASN A 109 15.88 -12.03 -7.27
CA ASN A 109 14.99 -12.16 -6.13
C ASN A 109 14.21 -10.86 -5.83
N PHE A 110 14.51 -9.77 -6.53
CA PHE A 110 13.88 -8.46 -6.34
C PHE A 110 12.93 -8.11 -7.47
N ARG A 111 11.83 -7.46 -7.10
CA ARG A 111 10.86 -6.90 -8.04
C ARG A 111 11.49 -5.73 -8.78
N ASP A 112 11.17 -5.63 -10.06
CA ASP A 112 11.36 -4.39 -10.83
C ASP A 112 10.44 -3.28 -10.28
N LEU A 113 11.01 -2.40 -9.45
CA LEU A 113 10.31 -1.28 -8.81
C LEU A 113 9.94 -0.17 -9.80
N SER A 114 10.41 -0.22 -11.05
CA SER A 114 10.02 0.74 -12.07
C SER A 114 8.67 0.43 -12.73
N LYS A 115 8.07 -0.73 -12.43
CA LYS A 115 6.83 -1.22 -13.01
C LYS A 115 5.73 -1.43 -11.96
N PRO A 116 4.47 -1.05 -12.25
CA PRO A 116 3.33 -1.43 -11.41
C PRO A 116 3.10 -2.94 -11.45
N ILE A 117 2.39 -3.48 -10.46
CA ILE A 117 2.13 -4.94 -10.33
C ILE A 117 1.60 -5.52 -11.65
N GLY A 118 0.61 -4.85 -12.25
CA GLY A 118 -0.02 -5.28 -13.49
C GLY A 118 0.93 -5.41 -14.69
N ALA A 119 2.08 -4.72 -14.66
CA ALA A 119 3.04 -4.67 -15.76
C ALA A 119 4.28 -5.56 -15.57
N LEU A 120 4.39 -6.29 -14.44
CA LEU A 120 5.51 -7.18 -14.16
C LEU A 120 5.53 -8.40 -15.09
N ASN A 121 4.37 -9.05 -15.26
CA ASN A 121 4.19 -10.14 -16.22
C ASN A 121 3.97 -9.56 -17.64
N PRO A 122 4.79 -9.90 -18.64
CA PRO A 122 4.67 -9.35 -20.00
C PRO A 122 3.33 -9.64 -20.67
N THR A 123 2.83 -10.87 -20.59
CA THR A 123 1.54 -11.26 -21.17
C THR A 123 0.40 -10.49 -20.52
N ARG A 124 0.43 -10.32 -19.19
CA ARG A 124 -0.60 -9.56 -18.49
C ARG A 124 -0.51 -8.06 -18.79
N ARG A 125 0.70 -7.53 -18.97
CA ARG A 125 0.93 -6.15 -19.39
C ARG A 125 0.27 -5.88 -20.75
N GLU A 126 0.47 -6.77 -21.71
CA GLU A 126 -0.12 -6.67 -23.04
C GLU A 126 -1.65 -6.66 -22.97
N PHE A 127 -2.24 -7.58 -22.21
CA PHE A 127 -3.69 -7.59 -21.95
C PHE A 127 -4.21 -6.24 -21.41
N PHE A 128 -3.53 -5.65 -20.44
CA PHE A 128 -3.95 -4.36 -19.89
C PHE A 128 -3.76 -3.20 -20.87
N GLN A 129 -2.72 -3.24 -21.69
CA GLN A 129 -2.50 -2.25 -22.74
C GLN A 129 -3.55 -2.35 -23.84
N GLU A 130 -3.91 -3.56 -24.27
CA GLU A 130 -4.99 -3.81 -25.21
C GLU A 130 -6.32 -3.28 -24.66
N ARG A 131 -6.67 -3.64 -23.42
CA ARG A 131 -7.85 -3.11 -22.73
C ARG A 131 -7.90 -1.58 -22.75
N TYR A 132 -6.78 -0.91 -22.47
CA TYR A 132 -6.71 0.55 -22.47
C TYR A 132 -6.89 1.13 -23.89
N ASN A 133 -6.24 0.52 -24.89
CA ASN A 133 -6.21 1.02 -26.26
C ASN A 133 -7.52 0.78 -27.02
N SER A 134 -8.21 -0.33 -26.74
CA SER A 134 -9.50 -0.68 -27.36
C SER A 134 -10.70 -0.18 -26.54
N TRP A 135 -10.48 0.70 -25.56
CA TRP A 135 -11.53 1.16 -24.67
C TRP A 135 -12.42 2.18 -25.39
N GLU A 136 -13.65 1.76 -25.69
CA GLU A 136 -14.67 2.62 -26.29
C GLU A 136 -15.84 2.78 -25.31
N HIS A 137 -15.90 3.94 -24.65
CA HIS A 137 -17.00 4.29 -23.76
C HIS A 137 -17.15 5.81 -23.67
N ASP A 138 -18.38 6.32 -23.83
CA ASP A 138 -18.62 7.76 -23.95
C ASP A 138 -18.31 8.55 -22.67
N GLN A 139 -18.60 7.97 -21.50
CA GLN A 139 -18.46 8.64 -20.20
C GLN A 139 -17.25 8.21 -19.37
N ILE A 140 -16.73 7.00 -19.59
CA ILE A 140 -15.69 6.41 -18.75
C ILE A 140 -14.38 6.47 -19.54
N PRO A 141 -13.36 7.22 -19.07
CA PRO A 141 -12.09 7.29 -19.77
C PRO A 141 -11.36 5.94 -19.71
N PRO A 142 -10.42 5.68 -20.64
CA PRO A 142 -9.66 4.44 -20.68
C PRO A 142 -8.83 4.23 -19.41
N PHE A 143 -8.71 2.97 -18.99
CA PHE A 143 -7.91 2.56 -17.84
C PHE A 143 -7.32 1.17 -18.02
N HIS A 144 -6.16 0.94 -17.40
CA HIS A 144 -5.53 -0.38 -17.36
C HIS A 144 -6.20 -1.24 -16.29
N TYR A 145 -6.43 -0.68 -15.09
CA TYR A 145 -6.85 -1.44 -13.92
C TYR A 145 -8.21 -0.98 -13.40
N GLY A 146 -9.20 -1.89 -13.38
CA GLY A 146 -10.50 -1.67 -12.75
C GLY A 146 -10.47 -1.84 -11.22
N THR A 147 -9.43 -2.52 -10.72
CA THR A 147 -9.13 -2.69 -9.30
C THR A 147 -7.98 -1.76 -8.90
N HIS A 148 -7.95 -1.34 -7.63
CA HIS A 148 -6.91 -0.43 -7.13
C HIS A 148 -5.90 -1.19 -6.27
N TYR A 149 -4.64 -0.75 -6.22
CA TYR A 149 -3.59 -1.44 -5.46
C TYR A 149 -3.75 -1.38 -3.92
N SER A 150 -4.65 -0.53 -3.43
CA SER A 150 -4.89 -0.30 -2.00
C SER A 150 -6.38 -0.05 -1.78
N THR A 151 -7.00 -0.90 -0.96
CA THR A 151 -8.43 -0.82 -0.61
C THR A 151 -8.62 -1.24 0.86
N ALA A 152 -9.73 -0.83 1.46
CA ALA A 152 -10.09 -1.29 2.80
C ALA A 152 -10.24 -2.83 2.86
N ALA A 153 -10.82 -3.43 1.83
CA ALA A 153 -10.97 -4.89 1.72
C ALA A 153 -9.62 -5.61 1.73
N PHE A 154 -8.61 -5.10 1.01
CA PHE A 154 -7.27 -5.68 1.04
C PHE A 154 -6.61 -5.52 2.40
N THR A 155 -6.71 -4.34 3.01
CA THR A 155 -6.16 -4.09 4.35
C THR A 155 -6.75 -5.04 5.38
N LEU A 156 -8.07 -5.22 5.38
CA LEU A 156 -8.74 -6.13 6.30
C LEU A 156 -8.41 -7.60 6.02
N ASN A 157 -8.28 -8.00 4.75
CA ASN A 157 -7.87 -9.36 4.41
C ASN A 157 -6.42 -9.65 4.85
N TRP A 158 -5.50 -8.68 4.68
CA TRP A 158 -4.14 -8.82 5.17
C TRP A 158 -4.08 -8.97 6.70
N LEU A 159 -4.87 -8.18 7.42
CA LEU A 159 -4.84 -8.12 8.89
C LEU A 159 -5.92 -8.97 9.55
N ILE A 160 -6.56 -9.89 8.83
CA ILE A 160 -7.75 -10.64 9.29
C ILE A 160 -7.52 -11.45 10.57
N ARG A 161 -6.26 -11.71 10.94
CA ARG A 161 -5.85 -12.45 12.15
C ARG A 161 -5.65 -11.56 13.39
N VAL A 162 -5.69 -10.24 13.23
CA VAL A 162 -5.39 -9.25 14.28
C VAL A 162 -6.63 -8.42 14.60
N GLU A 163 -6.99 -8.31 15.88
CA GLU A 163 -8.04 -7.36 16.30
C GLU A 163 -7.52 -5.92 16.27
N PRO A 164 -8.36 -4.93 15.93
CA PRO A 164 -9.81 -5.02 15.69
C PRO A 164 -10.20 -5.39 14.25
N PHE A 165 -9.24 -5.70 13.37
CA PHE A 165 -9.50 -5.91 11.93
C PHE A 165 -10.36 -7.15 11.67
N SER A 166 -10.22 -8.20 12.47
CA SER A 166 -11.10 -9.38 12.43
C SER A 166 -12.56 -8.99 12.66
N THR A 167 -12.84 -8.21 13.72
CA THR A 167 -14.19 -7.69 14.01
C THR A 167 -14.72 -6.81 12.87
N MET A 168 -13.88 -5.91 12.34
CA MET A 168 -14.27 -5.05 11.22
C MET A 168 -14.57 -5.85 9.94
N PHE A 169 -13.78 -6.86 9.64
CA PHE A 169 -13.99 -7.76 8.51
C PHE A 169 -15.32 -8.51 8.63
N LEU A 170 -15.59 -9.10 9.80
CA LEU A 170 -16.85 -9.79 10.08
C LEU A 170 -18.05 -8.86 9.93
N ASN A 171 -17.94 -7.62 10.39
CA ASN A 171 -19.02 -6.63 10.25
C ASN A 171 -19.36 -6.36 8.77
N LEU A 172 -18.34 -6.17 7.92
CA LEU A 172 -18.53 -5.95 6.49
C LEU A 172 -19.09 -7.18 5.76
N GLN A 173 -18.80 -8.38 6.24
CA GLN A 173 -19.21 -9.65 5.61
C GLN A 173 -20.43 -10.31 6.27
N GLY A 174 -21.27 -9.54 6.98
CA GLY A 174 -22.52 -10.05 7.53
C GLY A 174 -22.34 -11.06 8.68
N GLY A 175 -21.25 -10.94 9.44
CA GLY A 175 -20.96 -11.72 10.65
C GLY A 175 -20.23 -13.05 10.41
N LYS A 176 -19.78 -13.32 9.18
CA LYS A 176 -19.04 -14.55 8.84
C LYS A 176 -17.72 -14.21 8.16
N PHE A 177 -16.73 -15.08 8.33
CA PHE A 177 -15.52 -15.02 7.52
C PHE A 177 -15.85 -15.35 6.06
N ASP A 178 -15.02 -14.84 5.14
CA ASP A 178 -15.19 -15.07 3.71
C ASP A 178 -14.85 -16.51 3.33
N HIS A 179 -15.07 -16.89 2.08
CA HIS A 179 -14.67 -18.18 1.56
C HIS A 179 -13.16 -18.42 1.78
N ALA A 180 -12.80 -19.61 2.26
CA ALA A 180 -11.42 -19.94 2.63
C ALA A 180 -10.43 -19.69 1.48
N ASN A 181 -10.81 -19.99 0.23
CA ASN A 181 -9.98 -19.74 -0.96
C ASN A 181 -9.70 -18.26 -1.27
N ARG A 182 -10.46 -17.33 -0.69
CA ARG A 182 -10.25 -15.88 -0.84
C ARG A 182 -9.57 -15.25 0.38
N THR A 183 -9.59 -15.97 1.50
CA THR A 183 -8.93 -15.54 2.73
C THR A 183 -7.42 -15.60 2.54
N PHE A 184 -6.71 -14.59 3.03
CA PHE A 184 -5.25 -14.59 3.00
C PHE A 184 -4.69 -15.78 3.79
N SER A 185 -4.15 -16.79 3.09
CA SER A 185 -3.62 -18.01 3.71
C SER A 185 -2.16 -18.30 3.37
N SER A 186 -1.59 -17.73 2.31
CA SER A 186 -0.23 -18.04 1.86
C SER A 186 0.43 -16.85 1.19
N ILE A 187 1.71 -16.59 1.53
CA ILE A 187 2.50 -15.50 0.91
C ILE A 187 2.74 -15.81 -0.56
N ALA A 188 3.20 -17.02 -0.86
CA ALA A 188 3.52 -17.46 -2.21
C ALA A 188 2.28 -17.43 -3.10
N GLN A 189 1.14 -17.92 -2.60
CA GLN A 189 -0.12 -17.88 -3.36
C GLN A 189 -0.59 -16.43 -3.59
N SER A 190 -0.48 -15.56 -2.59
CA SER A 190 -0.87 -14.16 -2.72
C SER A 190 -0.04 -13.44 -3.78
N TRP A 191 1.28 -13.66 -3.80
CA TRP A 191 2.15 -13.14 -4.85
C TRP A 191 1.78 -13.71 -6.22
N LYS A 192 1.58 -15.03 -6.35
CA LYS A 192 1.18 -15.67 -7.61
C LYS A 192 -0.15 -15.12 -8.14
N ASN A 193 -1.13 -14.88 -7.26
CA ASN A 193 -2.40 -14.25 -7.63
C ASN A 193 -2.16 -12.84 -8.17
N CYS A 194 -1.34 -12.04 -7.49
CA CYS A 194 -0.93 -10.71 -7.95
C CYS A 194 -0.19 -10.71 -9.29
N GLN A 195 0.31 -11.86 -9.78
CA GLN A 195 0.97 -11.98 -11.08
C GLN A 195 0.06 -12.55 -12.20
N ARG A 196 -1.07 -13.19 -11.84
CA ARG A 196 -1.91 -13.96 -12.76
C ARG A 196 -3.32 -13.41 -12.91
N ASP A 197 -3.95 -13.04 -11.81
CA ASP A 197 -5.33 -12.53 -11.83
C ASP A 197 -5.34 -11.10 -12.38
N THR A 198 -6.20 -10.85 -13.37
CA THR A 198 -6.39 -9.52 -13.97
C THR A 198 -7.09 -8.55 -13.03
N SER A 199 -7.72 -9.06 -11.97
CA SER A 199 -8.42 -8.30 -10.94
C SER A 199 -7.60 -8.12 -9.66
N ASP A 200 -6.37 -8.65 -9.61
CA ASP A 200 -5.48 -8.56 -8.46
C ASP A 200 -4.15 -7.87 -8.82
N VAL A 201 -4.10 -6.56 -8.52
CA VAL A 201 -2.91 -5.72 -8.68
C VAL A 201 -2.48 -5.08 -7.36
N LYS A 202 -2.81 -5.72 -6.23
CA LYS A 202 -2.59 -5.16 -4.89
C LYS A 202 -1.11 -5.00 -4.55
N GLU A 203 -0.79 -3.86 -3.95
CA GLU A 203 0.49 -3.62 -3.31
C GLU A 203 0.42 -4.04 -1.83
N LEU A 204 1.57 -3.99 -1.14
CA LEU A 204 1.66 -4.36 0.27
C LEU A 204 1.23 -3.21 1.19
N ILE A 205 1.06 -3.57 2.46
CA ILE A 205 0.89 -2.65 3.59
C ILE A 205 2.18 -2.59 4.42
N PRO A 206 2.42 -1.53 5.21
CA PRO A 206 3.62 -1.40 6.05
C PRO A 206 3.91 -2.61 6.95
N GLU A 207 2.86 -3.27 7.43
CA GLU A 207 2.89 -4.35 8.43
C GLU A 207 3.69 -5.57 7.95
N PHE A 208 3.79 -5.82 6.64
CA PHE A 208 4.67 -6.85 6.07
C PHE A 208 6.15 -6.66 6.44
N TYR A 209 6.55 -5.46 6.87
CA TYR A 209 7.92 -5.08 7.17
C TYR A 209 8.17 -4.86 8.67
N PHE A 210 7.18 -5.08 9.55
CA PHE A 210 7.39 -4.97 11.00
C PHE A 210 6.44 -5.77 11.92
N LEU A 211 5.34 -6.35 11.44
CA LEU A 211 4.30 -6.95 12.28
C LEU A 211 4.13 -8.46 12.01
N PRO A 212 4.93 -9.35 12.64
CA PRO A 212 4.83 -10.80 12.43
C PRO A 212 3.49 -11.40 12.86
N GLU A 213 2.80 -10.78 13.81
CA GLU A 213 1.53 -11.27 14.37
C GLU A 213 0.41 -11.35 13.32
N MET A 214 0.48 -10.57 12.23
CA MET A 214 -0.53 -10.64 11.16
C MET A 214 -0.55 -12.00 10.44
N PHE A 215 0.52 -12.79 10.56
CA PHE A 215 0.66 -14.09 9.93
C PHE A 215 0.26 -15.26 10.85
N ILE A 216 -0.06 -14.99 12.12
CA ILE A 216 -0.32 -16.02 13.13
C ILE A 216 -1.80 -15.95 13.52
N ASN A 217 -2.51 -17.07 13.45
CA ASN A 217 -3.89 -17.21 13.92
C ASN A 217 -3.91 -17.44 15.45
N GLN A 218 -3.35 -16.48 16.20
CA GLN A 218 -3.22 -16.57 17.66
C GLN A 218 -4.59 -16.70 18.35
N ASN A 219 -5.62 -16.07 17.78
CA ASN A 219 -6.99 -16.10 18.29
C ASN A 219 -7.77 -17.37 17.91
N ARG A 220 -7.15 -18.30 17.16
CA ARG A 220 -7.75 -19.58 16.74
C ARG A 220 -9.08 -19.40 16.00
N TYR A 221 -9.15 -18.39 15.13
CA TYR A 221 -10.32 -18.17 14.27
C TYR A 221 -10.52 -19.36 13.33
N LYS A 222 -11.79 -19.62 13.00
CA LYS A 222 -12.19 -20.68 12.06
C LYS A 222 -12.41 -20.07 10.67
N PHE A 223 -11.34 -20.04 9.86
CA PHE A 223 -11.40 -19.52 8.49
C PHE A 223 -11.95 -20.52 7.46
N GLY A 224 -12.20 -21.77 7.87
CA GLY A 224 -12.76 -22.81 7.02
C GLY A 224 -11.70 -23.65 6.31
N LYS A 225 -12.14 -24.39 5.28
CA LYS A 225 -11.30 -25.28 4.48
C LYS A 225 -11.25 -24.81 3.04
N GLN A 226 -10.06 -24.85 2.45
CA GLN A 226 -9.85 -24.65 1.03
C GLN A 226 -10.42 -25.83 0.24
N GLU A 227 -10.52 -25.67 -1.08
CA GLU A 227 -11.08 -26.70 -1.98
C GLU A 227 -10.25 -27.99 -2.01
N ASP A 228 -8.95 -27.90 -1.74
CA ASP A 228 -8.03 -29.04 -1.60
C ASP A 228 -8.15 -29.75 -0.23
N GLY A 229 -9.03 -29.25 0.65
CA GLY A 229 -9.26 -29.78 1.99
C GLY A 229 -8.36 -29.19 3.08
N GLY A 230 -7.40 -28.33 2.73
CA GLY A 230 -6.50 -27.65 3.68
C GLY A 230 -7.26 -26.71 4.61
N GLU A 231 -7.00 -26.79 5.92
CA GLU A 231 -7.57 -25.85 6.89
C GLU A 231 -6.81 -24.52 6.89
N VAL A 232 -7.54 -23.41 6.80
CA VAL A 232 -6.93 -22.09 6.87
C VAL A 232 -6.71 -21.72 8.33
N GLY A 233 -5.44 -21.61 8.72
CA GLY A 233 -4.99 -21.25 10.07
C GLY A 233 -3.97 -20.12 10.02
N ASP A 234 -2.74 -20.40 10.47
CA ASP A 234 -1.59 -19.51 10.26
C ASP A 234 -1.34 -19.30 8.76
N VAL A 235 -0.69 -18.20 8.40
CA VAL A 235 -0.29 -17.95 7.01
C VAL A 235 0.89 -18.85 6.68
N GLU A 236 0.83 -19.53 5.55
CA GLU A 236 1.93 -20.31 5.01
C GLU A 236 3.10 -19.41 4.64
N MET A 237 4.21 -19.63 5.33
CA MET A 237 5.47 -18.94 5.09
C MET A 237 6.19 -19.51 3.86
N PRO A 238 6.97 -18.69 3.13
CA PRO A 238 7.87 -19.23 2.11
C PRO A 238 8.94 -20.14 2.76
N PRO A 239 9.49 -21.13 2.04
CA PRO A 239 10.40 -22.12 2.64
C PRO A 239 11.65 -21.53 3.30
N TRP A 240 12.16 -20.41 2.79
CA TRP A 240 13.30 -19.68 3.36
C TRP A 240 13.00 -18.95 4.70
N ALA A 241 11.72 -18.83 5.09
CA ALA A 241 11.33 -18.22 6.36
C ALA A 241 10.87 -19.30 7.35
N LYS A 242 11.64 -19.50 8.42
CA LYS A 242 11.33 -20.52 9.44
C LYS A 242 10.08 -20.20 10.25
N ASN A 243 9.77 -18.91 10.40
CA ASN A 243 8.62 -18.39 11.12
C ASN A 243 8.29 -16.97 10.66
N PRO A 244 7.15 -16.40 11.09
CA PRO A 244 6.76 -15.03 10.75
C PRO A 244 7.77 -13.93 11.14
N ASP A 245 8.47 -14.07 12.27
CA ASP A 245 9.51 -13.11 12.68
C ASP A 245 10.68 -13.09 11.67
N ASP A 246 11.14 -14.27 11.24
CA ASP A 246 12.16 -14.41 10.20
C ASP A 246 11.67 -13.82 8.87
N PHE A 247 10.42 -14.07 8.49
CA PHE A 247 9.82 -13.48 7.29
C PHE A 247 9.85 -11.95 7.33
N VAL A 248 9.35 -11.34 8.41
CA VAL A 248 9.33 -9.88 8.57
C VAL A 248 10.74 -9.29 8.61
N ARG A 249 11.66 -9.92 9.35
CA ARG A 249 13.06 -9.50 9.42
C ARG A 249 13.71 -9.49 8.04
N ILE A 250 13.54 -10.57 7.26
CA ILE A 250 14.09 -10.68 5.91
C ILE A 250 13.43 -9.69 4.94
N ASN A 251 12.11 -9.47 5.02
CA ASN A 251 11.44 -8.43 4.24
C ASN A 251 12.00 -7.05 4.55
N ARG A 252 12.25 -6.73 5.83
CA ARG A 252 12.85 -5.45 6.21
C ARG A 252 14.28 -5.34 5.68
N MET A 253 15.09 -6.40 5.77
CA MET A 253 16.43 -6.42 5.17
C MET A 253 16.39 -6.21 3.64
N ALA A 254 15.44 -6.83 2.95
CA ALA A 254 15.27 -6.68 1.51
C ALA A 254 14.85 -5.25 1.15
N LEU A 255 13.89 -4.65 1.88
CA LEU A 255 13.45 -3.27 1.69
C LEU A 255 14.59 -2.27 1.90
N GLU A 256 15.47 -2.51 2.87
CA GLU A 256 16.62 -1.64 3.18
C GLU A 256 17.88 -1.99 2.36
N SER A 257 17.78 -2.93 1.41
CA SER A 257 18.92 -3.34 0.57
C SER A 257 19.34 -2.25 -0.43
N GLU A 258 20.56 -2.39 -0.96
CA GLU A 258 21.06 -1.51 -2.04
C GLU A 258 20.23 -1.62 -3.33
N PHE A 259 19.72 -2.81 -3.64
CA PHE A 259 18.86 -3.04 -4.82
C PHE A 259 17.59 -2.21 -4.75
N VAL A 260 16.95 -2.14 -3.58
CA VAL A 260 15.79 -1.28 -3.38
C VAL A 260 16.21 0.18 -3.33
N SER A 261 17.24 0.52 -2.56
CA SER A 261 17.67 1.92 -2.37
C SER A 261 17.98 2.63 -3.68
N CYS A 262 18.62 1.94 -4.64
CA CYS A 262 18.95 2.53 -5.93
C CYS A 262 17.76 2.64 -6.91
N GLN A 263 16.62 1.96 -6.66
CA GLN A 263 15.48 1.91 -7.57
C GLN A 263 14.15 2.42 -6.98
N LEU A 264 14.05 2.57 -5.64
CA LEU A 264 12.79 2.86 -4.94
C LEU A 264 12.12 4.16 -5.42
N HIS A 265 12.92 5.14 -5.85
CA HIS A 265 12.41 6.38 -6.42
C HIS A 265 11.53 6.16 -7.67
N HIS A 266 11.77 5.11 -8.46
CA HIS A 266 10.89 4.78 -9.59
C HIS A 266 9.53 4.25 -9.16
N TRP A 267 9.46 3.50 -8.06
CA TRP A 267 8.18 3.09 -7.48
C TRP A 267 7.43 4.28 -6.90
N ILE A 268 8.16 5.19 -6.24
CA ILE A 268 7.60 6.46 -5.76
C ILE A 268 7.01 7.27 -6.93
N ASP A 269 7.66 7.28 -8.10
CA ASP A 269 7.13 7.95 -9.29
C ASP A 269 5.77 7.40 -9.74
N LEU A 270 5.55 6.08 -9.62
CA LEU A 270 4.28 5.43 -9.96
C LEU A 270 3.16 5.77 -8.98
N ILE A 271 3.46 5.79 -7.68
CA ILE A 271 2.42 5.92 -6.64
C ILE A 271 2.15 7.38 -6.27
N PHE A 272 3.20 8.19 -6.11
CA PHE A 272 3.11 9.56 -5.60
C PHE A 272 3.66 10.62 -6.56
N GLY A 273 4.45 10.19 -7.55
CA GLY A 273 5.16 11.09 -8.45
C GLY A 273 4.49 11.27 -9.80
N TYR A 274 5.32 11.58 -10.80
CA TYR A 274 4.85 12.08 -12.09
C TYR A 274 4.25 10.99 -12.99
N LYS A 275 4.46 9.70 -12.70
CA LYS A 275 3.86 8.56 -13.42
C LYS A 275 2.51 8.13 -12.85
N GLN A 276 1.96 8.85 -11.86
CA GLN A 276 0.64 8.57 -11.29
C GLN A 276 -0.50 8.88 -12.28
N ARG A 277 -0.34 9.92 -13.12
CA ARG A 277 -1.37 10.40 -14.06
C ARG A 277 -0.75 10.84 -15.39
N GLY A 278 -1.59 11.08 -16.40
CA GLY A 278 -1.19 11.63 -17.69
C GLY A 278 -0.43 10.65 -18.59
N PRO A 279 0.25 11.13 -19.65
CA PRO A 279 0.91 10.28 -20.65
C PRO A 279 1.95 9.32 -20.05
N GLU A 280 2.61 9.74 -18.97
CA GLU A 280 3.62 8.94 -18.28
C GLU A 280 3.03 7.76 -17.51
N ALA A 281 1.81 7.93 -16.98
CA ALA A 281 1.04 6.82 -16.43
C ALA A 281 0.64 5.83 -17.54
N VAL A 282 0.21 6.32 -18.70
CA VAL A 282 -0.14 5.46 -19.85
C VAL A 282 1.08 4.65 -20.31
N ARG A 283 2.22 5.31 -20.52
CA ARG A 283 3.48 4.66 -20.93
C ARG A 283 3.94 3.58 -19.95
N SER A 284 3.69 3.79 -18.66
CA SER A 284 4.07 2.88 -17.59
C SER A 284 3.01 1.81 -17.30
N THR A 285 1.90 1.78 -18.04
CA THR A 285 0.74 0.91 -17.78
C THR A 285 0.20 1.14 -16.36
N ASN A 286 0.04 2.39 -15.93
CA ASN A 286 -0.26 2.77 -14.54
C ASN A 286 -1.53 3.62 -14.38
N VAL A 287 -2.53 3.40 -15.25
CA VAL A 287 -3.80 4.13 -15.21
C VAL A 287 -4.88 3.28 -14.54
N PHE A 288 -5.38 3.76 -13.41
CA PHE A 288 -6.47 3.14 -12.65
C PHE A 288 -7.82 3.72 -13.06
N TYR A 289 -8.90 3.09 -12.61
CA TYR A 289 -10.25 3.59 -12.83
C TYR A 289 -10.40 5.05 -12.37
N TYR A 290 -11.08 5.89 -13.16
CA TYR A 290 -11.02 7.35 -13.00
C TYR A 290 -11.49 7.87 -11.63
N LEU A 291 -12.45 7.19 -10.99
CA LEU A 291 -12.95 7.55 -9.65
C LEU A 291 -11.92 7.39 -8.53
N THR A 292 -10.79 6.72 -8.81
CA THR A 292 -9.69 6.57 -7.84
C THR A 292 -8.83 7.83 -7.72
N TYR A 293 -8.99 8.80 -8.62
CA TYR A 293 -8.22 10.03 -8.66
C TYR A 293 -8.97 11.19 -8.01
N GLU A 294 -8.28 11.91 -7.12
CA GLU A 294 -8.77 13.17 -6.56
C GLU A 294 -9.17 14.14 -7.68
N GLY A 295 -10.35 14.75 -7.53
CA GLY A 295 -10.92 15.74 -8.45
C GLY A 295 -11.71 15.17 -9.61
N SER A 296 -11.89 13.85 -9.71
CA SER A 296 -12.60 13.22 -10.83
C SER A 296 -14.12 13.42 -10.83
N VAL A 297 -14.72 13.61 -9.65
CA VAL A 297 -16.15 13.91 -9.50
C VAL A 297 -16.30 14.93 -8.37
N ASN A 298 -17.20 15.89 -8.55
CA ASN A 298 -17.66 16.77 -7.49
C ASN A 298 -18.91 16.14 -6.85
N LEU A 299 -18.86 15.79 -5.56
CA LEU A 299 -19.97 15.15 -4.85
C LEU A 299 -21.09 16.14 -4.46
N PHE A 300 -20.91 17.43 -4.76
CA PHE A 300 -21.82 18.52 -4.39
C PHE A 300 -22.44 19.23 -5.59
N ASP A 301 -22.19 18.74 -6.80
CA ASP A 301 -22.97 19.08 -8.00
C ASP A 301 -24.14 18.09 -8.16
#